data_AF-A0A1J0R6Z0-F1
#
_entry.id   AF-A0A1J0R6Z0-F1
#
_cell.length_a   1.000
_cell.length_b   1.000
_cell.length_c   1.000
_cell.angle_alpha   90.00
_cell.angle_beta   90.00
_cell.angle_gamma   90.00
#
_symmetry.space_group_name_H-M   'P 1'
#
loop_
_entity.id
_entity.type
_entity.pdbx_description
1 polymer ?
#
loop_
_entity_poly.entity_id
_entity_poly.type
_entity_poly.pdbx_seq_one_letter_code
_entity_poly.pdbx_strand_id
1 'polypeptide(L)'
;MQSKKPRRLAIDLTLALISVTGTAIGTALDNAADFFALCAVYNLAEAKDKIAPETAFEEATTILEEANNLNLSTATDSDFDAADGLYHQGGKSKDQEGLKQWQEKAKSIVEKEQNGQKLYLRLPAHNARNRANKRIHTILNRSASLIAQYNAAKQAYSDERATALISLTEAIYGEGKTTFDKSRFNNDGSVGRDKACGASATGNAEVGAALADDFIFLCTAAGGRAQHECADSLTAQVDNSDDKSSQAQTAWDAIKTECKETVTAGRLTANTIMAATAQLMARIGATNTDATQANGRWTLGKTSSAPCAVNQGGGTMCINFKQQLGTSGVFS
;
A
#
# COMPACT_ATOMS: atom_id res chain seq x y z
N MET A 1 -7.32 -9.07 66.38
CA MET A 1 -7.81 -8.22 65.27
C MET A 1 -6.81 -7.11 65.03
N GLN A 2 -5.91 -7.25 64.06
CA GLN A 2 -5.05 -6.15 63.62
C GLN A 2 -4.99 -6.16 62.10
N SER A 3 -5.31 -4.99 61.55
CA SER A 3 -5.57 -4.69 60.15
C SER A 3 -4.27 -4.49 59.37
N LYS A 4 -4.17 -5.13 58.20
CA LYS A 4 -3.08 -4.93 57.22
C LYS A 4 -3.28 -3.59 56.50
N LYS A 5 -2.33 -2.66 56.65
CA LYS A 5 -2.17 -1.49 55.76
C LYS A 5 -1.20 -1.84 54.61
N PRO A 6 -1.49 -1.46 53.35
CA PRO A 6 -0.55 -1.66 52.24
C PRO A 6 0.50 -0.54 52.20
N ARG A 7 1.76 -0.94 52.00
CA ARG A 7 2.90 -0.05 51.67
C ARG A 7 2.77 0.43 50.23
N ARG A 8 2.79 1.75 50.01
CA ARG A 8 3.05 2.35 48.69
C ARG A 8 4.57 2.56 48.56
N LEU A 9 5.15 1.98 47.51
CA LEU A 9 6.54 2.16 47.11
C LEU A 9 6.60 3.44 46.24
N ALA A 10 7.35 4.46 46.67
CA ALA A 10 7.72 5.59 45.83
C ALA A 10 9.07 5.25 45.17
N ILE A 11 9.17 5.42 43.85
CA ILE A 11 10.41 5.30 43.08
C ILE A 11 10.76 6.72 42.63
N ASP A 12 11.78 7.30 43.26
CA ASP A 12 12.37 8.57 42.84
C ASP A 12 13.35 8.30 41.70
N LEU A 13 13.08 8.88 40.52
CA LEU A 13 13.96 8.84 39.35
C LEU A 13 14.68 10.18 39.24
N THR A 14 15.95 10.23 39.64
CA THR A 14 16.80 11.43 39.50
C THR A 14 17.67 11.29 38.26
N LEU A 15 17.46 12.14 37.26
CA LEU A 15 18.24 12.21 36.02
C LEU A 15 19.30 13.32 36.17
N ALA A 16 20.59 12.97 36.11
CA ALA A 16 21.70 13.92 36.15
C ALA A 16 22.10 14.33 34.72
N LEU A 17 21.98 15.62 34.39
CA LEU A 17 22.56 16.22 33.18
C LEU A 17 24.04 16.53 33.40
N ILE A 18 24.91 16.00 32.53
CA ILE A 18 26.30 16.45 32.38
C ILE A 18 26.39 17.15 31.03
N SER A 19 26.69 18.45 31.05
CA SER A 19 26.94 19.29 29.88
C SER A 19 28.40 19.19 29.44
N VAL A 20 28.66 18.55 28.30
CA VAL A 20 29.96 18.60 27.61
C VAL A 20 29.83 19.53 26.42
N THR A 21 30.55 20.64 26.45
CA THR A 21 30.76 21.53 25.30
C THR A 21 31.89 20.97 24.44
N GLY A 22 31.53 20.30 23.35
CA GLY A 22 32.44 19.88 22.29
C GLY A 22 31.87 20.28 20.93
N THR A 23 32.72 20.73 20.01
CA THR A 23 32.38 20.97 18.61
C THR A 23 31.67 19.73 18.03
N ALA A 24 30.45 19.92 17.53
CA ALA A 24 29.54 18.84 17.12
C ALA A 24 30.05 18.08 15.88
N ILE A 25 30.93 17.11 16.11
CA ILE A 25 31.10 15.94 15.26
C ILE A 25 29.77 15.18 15.30
N GLY A 26 29.30 14.64 14.17
CA GLY A 26 28.11 13.80 14.11
C GLY A 26 28.11 12.76 15.23
N THR A 27 27.15 12.80 16.15
CA THR A 27 26.98 11.72 17.12
C THR A 27 26.22 10.60 16.44
N ALA A 28 26.74 9.38 16.54
CA ALA A 28 26.07 8.20 15.99
C ALA A 28 24.62 8.15 16.46
N LEU A 29 23.71 7.73 15.57
CA LEU A 29 22.28 7.57 15.80
C LEU A 29 21.43 8.85 15.98
N ASP A 30 21.95 10.04 15.69
CA ASP A 30 21.18 11.30 15.78
C ASP A 30 19.90 11.31 14.94
N ASN A 31 19.89 10.63 13.80
CA ASN A 31 18.75 10.51 12.89
C ASN A 31 17.98 9.20 13.05
N ALA A 32 18.36 8.32 13.96
CA ALA A 32 17.79 6.96 14.05
C ALA A 32 16.27 6.97 14.26
N ALA A 33 15.74 7.86 15.09
CA ALA A 33 14.30 7.96 15.33
C ALA A 33 13.52 8.45 14.10
N ASP A 34 14.11 9.34 13.31
CA ASP A 34 13.50 9.86 12.07
C ASP A 34 13.58 8.79 10.97
N PHE A 35 14.71 8.09 10.90
CA PHE A 35 14.93 6.94 10.03
C PHE A 35 13.92 5.83 10.31
N PHE A 36 13.68 5.47 11.57
CA PHE A 36 12.66 4.48 11.93
C PHE A 36 11.24 4.90 11.54
N ALA A 37 10.91 6.18 11.64
CA ALA A 37 9.61 6.68 11.20
C ALA A 37 9.45 6.55 9.68
N LEU A 38 10.47 6.89 8.89
CA LEU A 38 10.46 6.66 7.44
C LEU A 38 10.42 5.16 7.10
N CYS A 39 11.17 4.31 7.79
CA CYS A 39 11.15 2.86 7.58
C CYS A 39 9.77 2.25 7.87
N ALA A 40 9.04 2.77 8.86
CA ALA A 40 7.67 2.34 9.13
C ALA A 40 6.74 2.63 7.94
N VAL A 41 6.86 3.80 7.31
CA VAL A 41 6.11 4.16 6.10
C VAL A 41 6.54 3.28 4.92
N TYR A 42 7.85 3.14 4.68
CA TYR A 42 8.41 2.32 3.60
C TYR A 42 7.94 0.86 3.69
N ASN A 43 8.12 0.21 4.84
CA ASN A 43 7.77 -1.20 5.00
C ASN A 43 6.25 -1.44 4.92
N LEU A 44 5.45 -0.45 5.33
CA LEU A 44 4.00 -0.51 5.16
C LEU A 44 3.62 -0.43 3.67
N ALA A 45 4.25 0.46 2.91
CA ALA A 45 4.04 0.57 1.47
C ALA A 45 4.55 -0.66 0.69
N GLU A 46 5.67 -1.26 1.08
CA GLU A 46 6.16 -2.51 0.51
C GLU A 46 5.26 -3.71 0.83
N ALA A 47 4.39 -3.62 1.84
CA ALA A 47 3.39 -4.65 2.12
C ALA A 47 2.19 -4.61 1.17
N LYS A 48 2.22 -3.79 0.10
CA LYS A 48 1.16 -3.63 -0.92
C LYS A 48 0.70 -4.94 -1.55
N ASP A 49 1.61 -5.91 -1.74
CA ASP A 49 1.26 -7.21 -2.33
C ASP A 49 0.37 -8.07 -1.40
N LYS A 50 0.24 -7.68 -0.13
CA LYS A 50 -0.69 -8.31 0.82
C LYS A 50 -2.14 -7.83 0.65
N ILE A 51 -2.40 -6.82 -0.20
CA ILE A 51 -3.78 -6.45 -0.58
C ILE A 51 -4.33 -7.54 -1.49
N ALA A 52 -5.39 -8.21 -1.02
CA ALA A 52 -5.99 -9.34 -1.71
C ALA A 52 -6.31 -9.03 -3.18
N PRO A 53 -6.01 -9.93 -4.13
CA PRO A 53 -6.36 -9.72 -5.53
C PRO A 53 -7.86 -9.91 -5.77
N GLU A 54 -8.36 -9.41 -6.90
CA GLU A 54 -9.76 -9.61 -7.33
C GLU A 54 -10.12 -11.09 -7.51
N THR A 55 -9.13 -11.94 -7.84
CA THR A 55 -9.31 -13.39 -7.94
C THR A 55 -9.69 -14.05 -6.61
N ALA A 56 -9.68 -13.31 -5.50
CA ALA A 56 -10.24 -13.75 -4.24
C ALA A 56 -11.79 -13.78 -4.23
N PHE A 57 -12.45 -13.17 -5.21
CA PHE A 57 -13.91 -13.11 -5.33
C PHE A 57 -14.44 -14.11 -6.35
N GLU A 58 -15.39 -14.96 -5.95
CA GLU A 58 -16.04 -15.95 -6.83
C GLU A 58 -16.71 -15.29 -8.05
N GLU A 59 -16.76 -16.00 -9.17
CA GLU A 59 -17.53 -15.53 -10.32
C GLU A 59 -19.03 -15.66 -10.08
N ALA A 60 -19.81 -14.70 -10.58
CA ALA A 60 -21.27 -14.74 -10.48
C ALA A 60 -21.88 -16.04 -11.04
N THR A 61 -21.25 -16.61 -12.07
CA THR A 61 -21.62 -17.90 -12.66
C THR A 61 -21.46 -19.06 -11.69
N THR A 62 -20.44 -19.01 -10.82
CA THR A 62 -20.18 -20.01 -9.77
C THR A 62 -21.19 -19.84 -8.64
N ILE A 63 -21.42 -18.59 -8.20
CA ILE A 63 -22.39 -18.26 -7.14
C ILE A 63 -23.80 -18.75 -7.50
N LEU A 64 -24.19 -18.63 -8.78
CA LEU A 64 -25.52 -19.04 -9.27
C LEU A 64 -25.56 -20.44 -9.87
N GLU A 65 -24.47 -21.21 -9.89
CA GLU A 65 -24.39 -22.50 -10.58
C GLU A 65 -25.51 -23.44 -10.11
N GLU A 66 -25.65 -23.60 -8.79
CA GLU A 66 -26.62 -24.52 -8.21
C GLU A 66 -28.07 -24.09 -8.53
N ALA A 67 -28.39 -22.81 -8.38
CA ALA A 67 -29.72 -22.29 -8.67
C ALA A 67 -30.07 -22.42 -10.16
N ASN A 68 -29.10 -22.20 -11.05
CA ASN A 68 -29.27 -22.39 -12.50
C ASN A 68 -29.46 -23.88 -12.86
N ASN A 69 -28.69 -24.77 -12.24
CA ASN A 69 -28.80 -26.22 -12.43
C ASN A 69 -30.18 -26.73 -11.95
N LEU A 70 -30.65 -26.25 -10.79
CA LEU A 70 -32.00 -26.53 -10.27
C LEU A 70 -33.09 -25.96 -11.18
N ASN A 71 -32.89 -24.77 -11.75
CA ASN A 71 -33.85 -24.18 -12.68
C ASN A 71 -34.02 -25.06 -13.92
N LEU A 72 -32.90 -25.52 -14.51
CA LEU A 72 -32.89 -26.37 -15.69
C LEU A 72 -33.46 -27.77 -15.41
N SER A 73 -33.11 -28.39 -14.29
CA SER A 73 -33.64 -29.72 -13.93
C SER A 73 -35.15 -29.71 -13.66
N THR A 74 -35.71 -28.55 -13.30
CA THR A 74 -37.15 -28.36 -13.06
C THR A 74 -37.90 -27.72 -14.25
N ALA A 75 -37.20 -27.34 -15.31
CA ALA A 75 -37.77 -26.65 -16.47
C ALA A 75 -38.86 -27.46 -17.19
N THR A 76 -39.60 -26.84 -18.11
CA THR A 76 -40.52 -27.55 -19.01
C THR A 76 -39.75 -28.53 -19.90
N ASP A 77 -40.42 -29.50 -20.51
CA ASP A 77 -39.73 -30.42 -21.42
C ASP A 77 -39.27 -29.67 -22.69
N SER A 78 -40.07 -28.72 -23.17
CA SER A 78 -39.70 -27.79 -24.25
C SER A 78 -38.43 -26.97 -23.95
N ASP A 79 -38.30 -26.43 -22.73
CA ASP A 79 -37.11 -25.68 -22.33
C ASP A 79 -35.89 -26.60 -22.15
N PHE A 80 -36.07 -27.76 -21.51
CA PHE A 80 -35.00 -28.73 -21.33
C PHE A 80 -34.47 -29.28 -22.66
N ASP A 81 -35.35 -29.64 -23.59
CA ASP A 81 -34.98 -30.28 -24.85
C ASP A 81 -34.54 -29.28 -25.93
N ALA A 82 -35.07 -28.05 -25.89
CA ALA A 82 -34.96 -27.09 -27.01
C ALA A 82 -34.85 -25.62 -26.61
N ALA A 83 -34.60 -25.30 -25.32
CA ALA A 83 -34.54 -23.94 -24.79
C ALA A 83 -35.76 -23.09 -25.20
N ASP A 84 -36.96 -23.69 -25.15
CA ASP A 84 -38.23 -23.07 -25.55
C ASP A 84 -38.19 -22.46 -26.96
N GLY A 85 -37.44 -23.11 -27.86
CA GLY A 85 -37.34 -22.70 -29.25
C GLY A 85 -36.36 -21.56 -29.51
N LEU A 86 -35.51 -21.19 -28.54
CA LEU A 86 -34.49 -20.13 -28.71
C LEU A 86 -33.61 -20.38 -29.95
N TYR A 87 -33.31 -21.64 -30.25
CA TYR A 87 -32.52 -22.09 -31.40
C TYR A 87 -33.35 -22.42 -32.64
N HIS A 88 -34.63 -22.06 -32.67
CA HIS A 88 -35.55 -22.29 -33.78
C HIS A 88 -36.04 -20.96 -34.38
N GLN A 89 -36.27 -20.93 -35.69
CA GLN A 89 -36.98 -19.86 -36.40
C GLN A 89 -37.91 -20.49 -37.44
N GLY A 90 -39.21 -20.19 -37.38
CA GLY A 90 -40.20 -20.74 -38.32
C GLY A 90 -40.27 -22.28 -38.31
N GLY A 91 -40.04 -22.92 -37.16
CA GLY A 91 -40.06 -24.38 -37.02
C GLY A 91 -38.80 -25.11 -37.52
N LYS A 92 -37.78 -24.38 -38.01
CA LYS A 92 -36.47 -24.94 -38.36
C LYS A 92 -35.41 -24.48 -37.36
N SER A 93 -34.44 -25.34 -37.06
CA SER A 93 -33.29 -24.94 -36.24
C SER A 93 -32.49 -23.87 -37.00
N LYS A 94 -32.34 -22.69 -36.40
CA LYS A 94 -31.53 -21.58 -36.93
C LYS A 94 -30.07 -21.70 -36.49
N ASP A 95 -29.82 -22.49 -35.45
CA ASP A 95 -28.50 -22.74 -34.86
C ASP A 95 -28.48 -24.17 -34.27
N GLN A 96 -28.02 -25.13 -35.08
CA GLN A 96 -27.95 -26.53 -34.68
C GLN A 96 -26.86 -26.79 -33.64
N GLU A 97 -25.75 -26.05 -33.72
CA GLU A 97 -24.63 -26.22 -32.79
C GLU A 97 -25.01 -25.71 -31.40
N GLY A 98 -25.65 -24.54 -31.31
CA GLY A 98 -26.18 -24.03 -30.04
C GLY A 98 -27.22 -24.94 -29.41
N LEU A 99 -28.12 -25.54 -30.22
CA LEU A 99 -29.08 -26.53 -29.74
C LEU A 99 -28.38 -27.79 -29.18
N LYS A 100 -27.36 -28.29 -29.87
CA LYS A 100 -26.61 -29.46 -29.42
C LYS A 100 -25.87 -29.18 -28.11
N GLN A 101 -25.19 -28.04 -28.01
CA GLN A 101 -24.51 -27.61 -26.79
C GLN A 101 -25.47 -27.44 -25.61
N TRP A 102 -26.67 -26.91 -25.87
CA TRP A 102 -27.72 -26.82 -24.85
C TRP A 102 -28.14 -28.19 -24.34
N GLN A 103 -28.42 -29.13 -25.24
CA GLN A 103 -28.83 -30.49 -24.89
C GLN A 103 -27.74 -31.24 -24.11
N GLU A 104 -26.48 -31.12 -24.54
CA GLU A 104 -25.33 -31.69 -23.83
C GLU A 104 -25.21 -31.12 -22.42
N LYS A 105 -25.33 -29.79 -22.27
CA LYS A 105 -25.34 -29.13 -20.97
C LYS A 105 -26.49 -29.63 -20.09
N ALA A 106 -27.71 -29.62 -20.59
CA ALA A 106 -28.90 -30.01 -19.84
C ALA A 106 -28.81 -31.46 -19.35
N LYS A 107 -28.35 -32.37 -20.22
CA LYS A 107 -28.10 -33.77 -19.88
C LYS A 107 -27.01 -33.90 -18.81
N SER A 108 -25.88 -33.22 -18.98
CA SER A 108 -24.76 -33.29 -18.02
C SER A 108 -25.17 -32.87 -16.60
N ILE A 109 -26.05 -31.87 -16.48
CA ILE A 109 -26.54 -31.38 -15.19
C ILE A 109 -27.38 -32.45 -14.48
N VAL A 110 -28.33 -33.09 -15.17
CA VAL A 110 -29.22 -34.09 -14.56
C VAL A 110 -28.53 -35.45 -14.32
N GLU A 111 -27.38 -35.66 -14.97
CA GLU A 111 -26.50 -36.81 -14.75
C GLU A 111 -25.41 -36.54 -13.70
N LYS A 112 -25.28 -35.31 -13.19
CA LYS A 112 -24.30 -34.97 -12.13
C LYS A 112 -24.61 -35.76 -10.85
N GLU A 113 -23.66 -36.59 -10.43
CA GLU A 113 -23.78 -37.45 -9.25
C GLU A 113 -22.78 -37.07 -8.15
N GLN A 114 -23.23 -37.20 -6.90
CA GLN A 114 -22.38 -37.11 -5.71
C GLN A 114 -22.80 -38.21 -4.74
N ASN A 115 -21.84 -39.01 -4.27
CA ASN A 115 -22.09 -40.15 -3.38
C ASN A 115 -23.15 -41.14 -3.92
N GLY A 116 -23.16 -41.38 -5.23
CA GLY A 116 -24.12 -42.27 -5.90
C GLY A 116 -25.54 -41.72 -6.03
N GLN A 117 -25.75 -40.42 -5.78
CA GLN A 117 -27.04 -39.75 -5.92
C GLN A 117 -26.98 -38.64 -6.97
N LYS A 118 -27.98 -38.58 -7.85
CA LYS A 118 -28.15 -37.50 -8.83
C LYS A 118 -28.57 -36.21 -8.12
N LEU A 119 -27.66 -35.23 -8.09
CA LEU A 119 -27.87 -33.96 -7.37
C LEU A 119 -29.03 -33.15 -7.94
N TYR A 120 -29.16 -33.15 -9.27
CA TYR A 120 -30.17 -32.39 -10.00
C TYR A 120 -31.12 -33.31 -10.76
N LEU A 121 -31.54 -34.41 -10.13
CA LEU A 121 -32.47 -35.37 -10.71
C LEU A 121 -33.71 -34.65 -11.28
N ARG A 122 -33.91 -34.77 -12.59
CA ARG A 122 -35.12 -34.28 -13.26
C ARG A 122 -36.28 -35.22 -12.97
N LEU A 123 -37.23 -34.73 -12.18
CA LEU A 123 -38.46 -35.46 -11.90
C LEU A 123 -39.40 -35.48 -13.13
N PRO A 124 -40.28 -36.48 -13.25
CA PRO A 124 -41.33 -36.50 -14.26
C PRO A 124 -42.20 -35.25 -14.22
N ALA A 125 -42.82 -34.91 -15.36
CA ALA A 125 -43.71 -33.77 -15.48
C ALA A 125 -44.88 -33.88 -14.47
N HIS A 126 -44.89 -32.97 -13.49
CA HIS A 126 -45.89 -32.94 -12.44
C HIS A 126 -46.02 -31.53 -11.83
N ASN A 127 -47.15 -31.25 -11.17
CA ASN A 127 -47.41 -29.97 -10.51
C ASN A 127 -46.32 -29.58 -9.50
N ALA A 128 -45.69 -30.55 -8.84
CA ALA A 128 -44.59 -30.32 -7.91
C ALA A 128 -43.35 -29.73 -8.62
N ARG A 129 -42.95 -30.29 -9.77
CA ARG A 129 -41.83 -29.80 -10.59
C ARG A 129 -42.08 -28.37 -11.04
N ASN A 130 -43.28 -28.09 -11.55
CA ASN A 130 -43.66 -26.76 -12.02
C ASN A 130 -43.66 -25.71 -10.88
N ARG A 131 -44.12 -26.08 -9.68
CA ARG A 131 -44.06 -25.18 -8.52
C ARG A 131 -42.62 -24.91 -8.08
N ALA A 132 -41.75 -25.91 -8.11
CA ALA A 132 -40.33 -25.75 -7.80
C ALA A 132 -39.67 -24.79 -8.80
N ASN A 133 -39.87 -25.01 -10.11
CA ASN A 133 -39.34 -24.15 -11.16
C ASN A 133 -39.76 -22.69 -10.99
N LYS A 134 -41.05 -22.41 -10.77
CA LYS A 134 -41.53 -21.03 -10.52
C LYS A 134 -40.85 -20.35 -9.32
N ARG A 135 -40.62 -21.11 -8.24
CA ARG A 135 -39.94 -20.58 -7.04
C ARG A 135 -38.47 -20.30 -7.32
N ILE A 136 -37.77 -21.23 -7.97
CA ILE A 136 -36.36 -21.07 -8.35
C ILE A 136 -36.19 -19.89 -9.32
N HIS A 137 -37.04 -19.80 -10.33
CA HIS A 137 -37.03 -18.67 -11.27
C HIS A 137 -37.26 -17.33 -10.58
N THR A 138 -38.13 -17.29 -9.57
CA THR A 138 -38.33 -16.07 -8.74
C THR A 138 -37.06 -15.72 -7.97
N ILE A 139 -36.35 -16.72 -7.44
CA ILE A 139 -35.06 -16.52 -6.76
C ILE A 139 -34.03 -15.97 -7.76
N LEU A 140 -33.85 -16.63 -8.91
CA LEU A 140 -32.91 -16.18 -9.95
C LEU A 140 -33.19 -14.75 -10.43
N ASN A 141 -34.47 -14.40 -10.64
CA ASN A 141 -34.85 -13.03 -11.00
C ASN A 141 -34.48 -12.01 -9.92
N ARG A 142 -34.66 -12.36 -8.64
CA ARG A 142 -34.26 -11.49 -7.53
C ARG A 142 -32.74 -11.40 -7.40
N SER A 143 -32.04 -12.49 -7.69
CA SER A 143 -30.58 -12.53 -7.67
C SER A 143 -29.94 -11.67 -8.76
N ALA A 144 -30.64 -11.39 -9.87
CA ALA A 144 -30.09 -10.60 -10.97
C ALA A 144 -29.61 -9.21 -10.52
N SER A 145 -30.38 -8.50 -9.68
CA SER A 145 -29.97 -7.18 -9.18
C SER A 145 -28.83 -7.27 -8.16
N LEU A 146 -28.75 -8.36 -7.39
CA LEU A 146 -27.66 -8.60 -6.44
C LEU A 146 -26.36 -8.94 -7.16
N ILE A 147 -26.42 -9.74 -8.23
CA ILE A 147 -25.26 -10.06 -9.08
C ILE A 147 -24.75 -8.81 -9.79
N ALA A 148 -25.63 -7.95 -10.30
CA ALA A 148 -25.22 -6.69 -10.90
C ALA A 148 -24.45 -5.81 -9.89
N GLN A 149 -24.96 -5.69 -8.66
CA GLN A 149 -24.28 -4.97 -7.58
C GLN A 149 -22.96 -5.62 -7.18
N TYR A 150 -22.93 -6.95 -7.07
CA TYR A 150 -21.72 -7.71 -6.76
C TYR A 150 -20.62 -7.50 -7.80
N ASN A 151 -20.95 -7.64 -9.09
CA ASN A 151 -19.98 -7.43 -10.17
C ASN A 151 -19.49 -5.97 -10.21
N ALA A 152 -20.38 -4.99 -9.99
CA ALA A 152 -20.00 -3.59 -9.89
C ALA A 152 -19.04 -3.34 -8.71
N ALA A 153 -19.31 -3.93 -7.54
CA ALA A 153 -18.44 -3.83 -6.38
C ALA A 153 -17.09 -4.52 -6.59
N LYS A 154 -17.08 -5.69 -7.25
CA LYS A 154 -15.87 -6.43 -7.61
C LYS A 154 -14.98 -5.62 -8.57
N GLN A 155 -15.57 -5.00 -9.59
CA GLN A 155 -14.85 -4.12 -10.52
C GLN A 155 -14.31 -2.88 -9.80
N ALA A 156 -15.15 -2.20 -9.01
CA ALA A 156 -14.73 -1.02 -8.25
C ALA A 156 -13.56 -1.35 -7.31
N TYR A 157 -13.60 -2.51 -6.64
CA TYR A 157 -12.48 -2.99 -5.82
C TYR A 157 -11.21 -3.19 -6.64
N SER A 158 -11.32 -3.78 -7.83
CA SER A 158 -10.17 -4.01 -8.72
C SER A 158 -9.50 -2.69 -9.13
N ASP A 159 -10.30 -1.71 -9.52
CA ASP A 159 -9.85 -0.39 -9.94
C ASP A 159 -9.22 0.40 -8.78
N GLU A 160 -9.87 0.41 -7.62
CA GLU A 160 -9.35 1.05 -6.39
C GLU A 160 -8.07 0.37 -5.90
N ARG A 161 -8.00 -0.96 -5.98
CA ARG A 161 -6.80 -1.71 -5.63
C ARG A 161 -5.65 -1.35 -6.56
N ALA A 162 -5.87 -1.33 -7.88
CA ALA A 162 -4.83 -0.96 -8.84
C ALA A 162 -4.30 0.46 -8.55
N THR A 163 -5.20 1.40 -8.29
CA THR A 163 -4.87 2.78 -7.90
C THR A 163 -4.04 2.80 -6.61
N ALA A 164 -4.46 2.07 -5.57
CA ALA A 164 -3.73 2.00 -4.31
C ALA A 164 -2.32 1.41 -4.48
N LEU A 165 -2.15 0.35 -5.29
CA LEU A 165 -0.84 -0.23 -5.58
C LEU A 165 0.09 0.76 -6.27
N ILE A 166 -0.44 1.55 -7.21
CA ILE A 166 0.29 2.63 -7.89
C ILE A 166 0.70 3.69 -6.88
N SER A 167 -0.25 4.25 -6.12
CA SER A 167 0.04 5.32 -5.14
C SER A 167 1.04 4.89 -4.06
N LEU A 168 0.99 3.65 -3.58
CA LEU A 168 1.97 3.14 -2.61
C LEU A 168 3.36 2.98 -3.23
N THR A 169 3.44 2.66 -4.52
CA THR A 169 4.71 2.55 -5.25
C THR A 169 5.30 3.93 -5.52
N GLU A 170 4.47 4.86 -5.99
CA GLU A 170 4.86 6.23 -6.28
C GLU A 170 5.21 7.00 -5.00
N ALA A 171 4.58 6.72 -3.86
CA ALA A 171 5.01 7.28 -2.58
C ALA A 171 6.47 6.95 -2.25
N ILE A 172 6.95 5.75 -2.63
CA ILE A 172 8.35 5.34 -2.40
C ILE A 172 9.27 5.97 -3.44
N TYR A 173 8.91 5.89 -4.72
CA TYR A 173 9.83 6.14 -5.83
C TYR A 173 9.60 7.44 -6.60
N GLY A 174 8.51 8.13 -6.30
CA GLY A 174 8.03 9.32 -7.00
C GLY A 174 6.96 9.01 -8.06
N GLU A 175 6.25 10.08 -8.46
CA GLU A 175 5.18 10.03 -9.46
C GLU A 175 5.62 9.36 -10.77
N GLY A 176 4.83 8.39 -11.25
CA GLY A 176 5.12 7.63 -12.47
C GLY A 176 6.31 6.68 -12.38
N LYS A 177 6.92 6.47 -11.20
CA LYS A 177 8.09 5.62 -11.02
C LYS A 177 7.74 4.33 -10.27
N THR A 178 8.32 3.23 -10.73
CA THR A 178 8.21 1.91 -10.10
C THR A 178 9.50 1.46 -9.40
N THR A 179 10.57 2.23 -9.57
CA THR A 179 11.90 1.96 -9.04
C THR A 179 12.60 3.28 -8.71
N PHE A 180 13.63 3.21 -7.86
CA PHE A 180 14.43 4.37 -7.48
C PHE A 180 15.00 5.11 -8.69
N ASP A 181 14.70 6.40 -8.80
CA ASP A 181 15.18 7.25 -9.88
C ASP A 181 16.54 7.86 -9.54
N LYS A 182 17.58 7.04 -9.63
CA LYS A 182 18.95 7.46 -9.33
C LYS A 182 19.42 8.66 -10.19
N SER A 183 18.83 8.88 -11.36
CA SER A 183 19.19 9.98 -12.26
C SER A 183 18.92 11.36 -11.64
N ARG A 184 18.05 11.44 -10.63
CA ARG A 184 17.81 12.66 -9.84
C ARG A 184 19.05 13.13 -9.07
N PHE A 185 20.07 12.27 -8.93
CA PHE A 185 21.35 12.55 -8.30
C PHE A 185 22.48 12.80 -9.30
N ASN A 186 22.15 13.06 -10.57
CA ASN A 186 23.10 13.52 -11.57
C ASN A 186 23.32 15.02 -11.40
N ASN A 187 24.57 15.47 -11.20
CA ASN A 187 24.87 16.90 -11.09
C ASN A 187 24.94 17.63 -12.46
N ASP A 188 24.13 17.21 -13.44
CA ASP A 188 24.11 17.72 -14.82
C ASP A 188 23.03 18.79 -15.07
N GLY A 189 22.48 19.38 -13.99
CA GLY A 189 21.33 20.27 -14.06
C GLY A 189 19.99 19.58 -13.75
N SER A 190 20.02 18.29 -13.38
CA SER A 190 18.87 17.59 -12.79
C SER A 190 18.40 18.21 -11.46
N VAL A 191 17.64 17.46 -10.67
CA VAL A 191 17.21 17.89 -9.34
C VAL A 191 18.43 18.09 -8.43
N GLY A 192 19.32 17.11 -8.37
CA GLY A 192 20.49 17.13 -7.50
C GLY A 192 20.11 17.09 -6.02
N ARG A 193 21.11 16.90 -5.15
CA ARG A 193 20.88 16.81 -3.70
C ARG A 193 20.23 18.08 -3.15
N ASP A 194 20.70 19.24 -3.57
CA ASP A 194 20.33 20.53 -3.00
C ASP A 194 18.83 20.82 -3.12
N LYS A 195 18.24 20.52 -4.27
CA LYS A 195 16.81 20.75 -4.48
C LYS A 195 16.00 19.68 -3.75
N ALA A 196 16.36 18.41 -3.88
CA ALA A 196 15.58 17.33 -3.28
C ALA A 196 15.66 17.30 -1.74
N CYS A 197 16.71 17.85 -1.11
CA CYS A 197 16.78 18.03 0.35
C CYS A 197 16.26 19.39 0.85
N GLY A 198 15.96 20.33 -0.05
CA GLY A 198 15.48 21.66 0.31
C GLY A 198 16.56 22.54 0.94
N ALA A 199 17.77 22.54 0.39
CA ALA A 199 18.94 23.25 0.92
C ALA A 199 18.79 24.78 1.11
N SER A 200 17.70 25.38 0.62
CA SER A 200 17.40 26.79 0.82
C SER A 200 16.67 27.05 2.15
N ALA A 201 16.72 28.28 2.66
CA ALA A 201 15.96 28.68 3.85
C ALA A 201 14.43 28.65 3.67
N THR A 202 13.93 28.50 2.44
CA THR A 202 12.49 28.37 2.13
C THR A 202 12.09 26.93 1.78
N GLY A 203 13.04 25.99 1.74
CA GLY A 203 12.82 24.65 1.19
C GLY A 203 12.93 24.63 -0.35
N ASN A 204 12.40 23.59 -0.97
CA ASN A 204 12.33 23.45 -2.43
C ASN A 204 11.13 22.59 -2.81
N ALA A 205 10.53 22.82 -3.98
CA ALA A 205 9.36 22.06 -4.45
C ALA A 205 9.64 20.57 -4.66
N GLU A 206 10.90 20.19 -4.91
CA GLU A 206 11.34 18.81 -5.13
C GLU A 206 11.41 17.97 -3.85
N VAL A 207 11.28 18.60 -2.68
CA VAL A 207 11.28 17.91 -1.38
C VAL A 207 10.02 17.08 -1.21
N GLY A 208 10.16 15.84 -0.74
CA GLY A 208 9.05 14.92 -0.55
C GLY A 208 8.47 14.33 -1.84
N ALA A 209 9.12 14.55 -2.99
CA ALA A 209 8.71 13.97 -4.26
C ALA A 209 8.82 12.43 -4.27
N ALA A 210 9.72 11.85 -3.48
CA ALA A 210 9.88 10.42 -3.29
C ALA A 210 10.47 10.11 -1.91
N LEU A 211 9.91 9.12 -1.20
CA LEU A 211 10.46 8.68 0.09
C LEU A 211 11.92 8.21 -0.02
N ALA A 212 12.27 7.57 -1.14
CA ALA A 212 13.63 7.11 -1.40
C ALA A 212 14.64 8.27 -1.42
N ASP A 213 14.26 9.43 -1.97
CA ASP A 213 15.12 10.61 -1.96
C ASP A 213 15.29 11.14 -0.54
N ASP A 214 14.19 11.26 0.21
CA ASP A 214 14.20 11.68 1.62
C ASP A 214 15.16 10.82 2.46
N PHE A 215 15.12 9.50 2.28
CA PHE A 215 16.05 8.57 2.92
C PHE A 215 17.52 8.86 2.59
N ILE A 216 17.85 9.14 1.32
CA ILE A 216 19.22 9.48 0.93
C ILE A 216 19.67 10.72 1.68
N PHE A 217 18.84 11.75 1.83
CA PHE A 217 19.24 12.98 2.53
C PHE A 217 19.39 12.80 4.03
N LEU A 218 18.52 11.99 4.62
CA LEU A 218 18.56 11.69 6.04
C LEU A 218 19.76 10.83 6.42
N CYS A 219 20.20 9.92 5.54
CA CYS A 219 21.14 8.85 5.91
C CYS A 219 22.49 8.87 5.19
N THR A 220 22.72 9.84 4.32
CA THR A 220 24.02 10.01 3.65
C THR A 220 24.51 11.44 3.85
N ALA A 221 25.81 11.62 4.06
CA ALA A 221 26.39 12.96 4.22
C ALA A 221 26.88 13.54 2.87
N ALA A 222 27.02 14.86 2.82
CA ALA A 222 27.48 15.60 1.63
C ALA A 222 28.97 16.00 1.70
N GLY A 223 29.50 16.33 2.88
CA GLY A 223 30.91 16.71 3.06
C GLY A 223 31.88 15.55 3.37
N GLY A 224 31.42 14.30 3.25
CA GLY A 224 32.15 13.09 3.64
C GLY A 224 31.20 11.90 3.83
N ARG A 225 31.70 10.79 4.38
CA ARG A 225 30.88 9.64 4.76
C ARG A 225 30.00 9.97 5.98
N ALA A 226 28.76 9.48 5.98
CA ALA A 226 27.93 9.49 7.17
C ALA A 226 28.63 8.74 8.33
N GLN A 227 28.44 9.23 9.55
CA GLN A 227 28.99 8.71 10.79
C GLN A 227 27.93 7.93 11.58
N HIS A 228 27.16 7.06 10.91
CA HIS A 228 26.18 6.16 11.51
C HIS A 228 24.94 6.87 12.10
N GLU A 229 24.53 8.01 11.55
CA GLU A 229 23.46 8.82 12.12
C GLU A 229 22.09 8.17 11.97
N CYS A 230 21.83 7.41 10.90
CA CYS A 230 20.59 6.64 10.75
C CYS A 230 20.67 5.24 11.38
N ALA A 231 21.78 4.53 11.15
CA ALA A 231 22.04 3.19 11.68
C ALA A 231 23.54 2.86 11.59
N ASP A 232 23.99 1.86 12.35
CA ASP A 232 25.39 1.42 12.40
C ASP A 232 25.93 0.96 11.03
N SER A 233 25.10 0.38 10.18
CA SER A 233 25.51 -0.08 8.85
C SER A 233 25.60 1.06 7.80
N LEU A 234 24.99 2.22 8.07
CA LEU A 234 24.75 3.27 7.08
C LEU A 234 25.82 4.37 7.16
N THR A 235 26.77 4.35 6.22
CA THR A 235 27.94 5.24 6.19
C THR A 235 28.21 5.87 4.81
N ALA A 236 27.21 5.88 3.94
CA ALA A 236 27.39 6.34 2.56
C ALA A 236 27.56 7.87 2.46
N GLN A 237 28.15 8.31 1.36
CA GLN A 237 28.26 9.73 0.96
C GLN A 237 27.55 9.91 -0.38
N VAL A 238 26.66 10.89 -0.45
CA VAL A 238 26.02 11.33 -1.69
C VAL A 238 26.03 12.85 -1.67
N ASP A 239 26.96 13.45 -2.41
CA ASP A 239 27.13 14.91 -2.46
C ASP A 239 26.61 15.49 -3.79
N ASN A 240 26.88 16.77 -4.04
CA ASN A 240 26.40 17.50 -5.23
C ASN A 240 27.56 17.97 -6.13
N SER A 241 28.69 17.24 -6.17
CA SER A 241 29.89 17.63 -6.94
C SER A 241 29.90 17.11 -8.38
N ASP A 242 29.54 15.85 -8.61
CA ASP A 242 29.52 15.14 -9.90
C ASP A 242 28.35 14.13 -9.95
N ASP A 243 28.32 13.23 -10.94
CA ASP A 243 27.29 12.18 -11.02
C ASP A 243 27.36 11.24 -9.82
N LYS A 244 26.32 11.26 -8.97
CA LYS A 244 26.18 10.39 -7.81
C LYS A 244 25.12 9.30 -7.97
N SER A 245 24.63 9.03 -9.18
CA SER A 245 23.62 7.99 -9.45
C SER A 245 23.99 6.64 -8.82
N SER A 246 25.25 6.21 -8.97
CA SER A 246 25.67 4.88 -8.51
C SER A 246 25.80 4.81 -6.98
N GLN A 247 26.27 5.90 -6.37
CA GLN A 247 26.41 6.04 -4.92
C GLN A 247 25.03 6.14 -4.27
N ALA A 248 24.11 6.91 -4.86
CA ALA A 248 22.73 7.00 -4.42
C ALA A 248 22.03 5.63 -4.52
N GLN A 249 22.22 4.90 -5.62
CA GLN A 249 21.67 3.54 -5.76
C GLN A 249 22.20 2.60 -4.67
N THR A 250 23.52 2.60 -4.44
CA THR A 250 24.15 1.74 -3.43
C THR A 250 23.65 2.09 -2.03
N ALA A 251 23.54 3.38 -1.72
CA ALA A 251 23.00 3.85 -0.44
C ALA A 251 21.53 3.45 -0.27
N TRP A 252 20.72 3.60 -1.31
CA TRP A 252 19.32 3.18 -1.29
C TRP A 252 19.17 1.67 -1.04
N ASP A 253 19.99 0.85 -1.69
CA ASP A 253 19.97 -0.61 -1.47
C ASP A 253 20.34 -1.00 -0.04
N ALA A 254 21.31 -0.30 0.57
CA ALA A 254 21.65 -0.48 1.98
C ALA A 254 20.51 -0.03 2.91
N ILE A 255 19.90 1.12 2.64
CA ILE A 255 18.79 1.67 3.43
C ILE A 255 17.58 0.73 3.42
N LYS A 256 17.19 0.20 2.26
CA LYS A 256 16.08 -0.77 2.17
C LYS A 256 16.33 -2.00 3.02
N THR A 257 17.56 -2.52 2.98
CA THR A 257 17.97 -3.68 3.79
C THR A 257 17.81 -3.36 5.27
N GLU A 258 18.35 -2.23 5.72
CA GLU A 258 18.27 -1.81 7.12
C GLU A 258 16.81 -1.58 7.59
N CYS A 259 15.96 -0.97 6.75
CA CYS A 259 14.55 -0.80 7.08
C CYS A 259 13.84 -2.14 7.30
N LYS A 260 14.10 -3.14 6.44
CA LYS A 260 13.48 -4.48 6.54
C LYS A 260 13.90 -5.22 7.80
N GLU A 261 15.11 -4.99 8.28
CA GLU A 261 15.63 -5.59 9.51
C GLU A 261 15.09 -4.89 10.77
N THR A 262 14.87 -3.57 10.71
CA THR A 262 14.55 -2.84 11.93
C THR A 262 13.06 -2.75 12.26
N VAL A 263 12.19 -2.63 11.25
CA VAL A 263 10.74 -2.43 11.49
C VAL A 263 9.94 -3.51 10.77
N THR A 264 9.25 -4.37 11.52
CA THR A 264 8.33 -5.34 10.89
C THR A 264 7.08 -4.63 10.38
N ALA A 265 6.74 -4.83 9.10
CA ALA A 265 5.52 -4.28 8.52
C ALA A 265 4.26 -4.86 9.19
N GLY A 266 3.41 -3.99 9.70
CA GLY A 266 2.06 -4.35 10.13
C GLY A 266 1.14 -4.73 8.95
N ARG A 267 -0.13 -5.02 9.25
CA ARG A 267 -1.15 -5.23 8.20
C ARG A 267 -1.43 -3.89 7.51
N LEU A 268 -1.37 -3.86 6.18
CA LEU A 268 -1.74 -2.68 5.40
C LEU A 268 -3.24 -2.40 5.50
N THR A 269 -3.58 -1.30 6.15
CA THR A 269 -4.93 -0.77 6.35
C THR A 269 -4.90 0.75 6.32
N ALA A 270 -6.06 1.40 6.13
CA ALA A 270 -6.16 2.87 6.22
C ALA A 270 -5.63 3.39 7.57
N ASN A 271 -5.99 2.74 8.69
CA ASN A 271 -5.56 3.15 10.02
C ASN A 271 -4.04 3.06 10.20
N THR A 272 -3.41 2.00 9.68
CA THR A 272 -1.95 1.86 9.78
C THR A 272 -1.20 2.86 8.89
N ILE A 273 -1.76 3.22 7.73
CA ILE A 273 -1.20 4.28 6.88
C ILE A 273 -1.26 5.61 7.62
N MET A 274 -2.44 5.97 8.14
CA MET A 274 -2.61 7.20 8.92
C MET A 274 -1.69 7.26 10.14
N ALA A 275 -1.53 6.14 10.86
CA ALA A 275 -0.65 6.07 12.03
C ALA A 275 0.83 6.27 11.65
N ALA A 276 1.31 5.62 10.58
CA ALA A 276 2.68 5.78 10.10
C ALA A 276 2.95 7.21 9.61
N THR A 277 2.01 7.81 8.86
CA THR A 277 2.11 9.21 8.44
C THR A 277 2.09 10.15 9.63
N ALA A 278 1.21 9.96 10.61
CA ALA A 278 1.17 10.79 11.81
C ALA A 278 2.46 10.68 12.64
N GLN A 279 3.03 9.47 12.74
CA GLN A 279 4.31 9.25 13.40
C GLN A 279 5.43 10.02 12.69
N LEU A 280 5.52 9.95 11.36
CA LEU A 280 6.49 10.72 10.57
C LEU A 280 6.29 12.22 10.75
N MET A 281 5.05 12.71 10.65
CA MET A 281 4.74 14.13 10.84
C MET A 281 5.13 14.64 12.23
N ALA A 282 5.00 13.80 13.27
CA ALA A 282 5.44 14.14 14.62
C ALA A 282 6.98 14.22 14.77
N ARG A 283 7.74 13.66 13.82
CA ARG A 283 9.21 13.79 13.78
C ARG A 283 9.67 15.09 13.13
N ILE A 284 8.87 15.68 12.24
CA ILE A 284 9.22 16.94 11.59
C ILE A 284 9.40 18.04 12.65
N GLY A 285 10.61 18.57 12.70
CA GLY A 285 11.08 19.60 13.63
C GLY A 285 11.41 19.11 15.03
N ALA A 286 11.32 17.81 15.31
CA ALA A 286 11.58 17.25 16.64
C ALA A 286 13.06 17.28 17.04
N THR A 287 13.96 17.26 16.06
CA THR A 287 15.43 17.25 16.21
C THR A 287 16.04 18.65 16.15
N ASN A 288 15.24 19.70 15.97
CA ASN A 288 15.75 21.06 15.91
C ASN A 288 16.21 21.54 17.29
N THR A 289 17.52 21.71 17.44
CA THR A 289 18.14 22.25 18.66
C THR A 289 18.57 23.72 18.53
N ASP A 290 18.34 24.36 17.37
CA ASP A 290 18.81 25.72 17.10
C ASP A 290 17.90 26.80 17.71
N ALA A 291 18.53 27.86 18.21
CA ALA A 291 17.86 28.97 18.90
C ALA A 291 17.01 29.87 17.99
N THR A 292 17.05 29.68 16.66
CA THR A 292 16.31 30.52 15.70
C THR A 292 15.24 29.72 14.96
N GLN A 293 14.02 30.26 14.93
CA GLN A 293 12.83 29.61 14.34
C GLN A 293 12.90 29.38 12.82
N ALA A 294 13.87 29.95 12.12
CA ALA A 294 13.76 30.18 10.69
C ALA A 294 13.65 28.89 9.85
N ASN A 295 14.28 27.79 10.26
CA ASN A 295 14.37 26.57 9.43
C ASN A 295 13.96 25.27 10.15
N GLY A 296 14.18 25.15 11.47
CA GLY A 296 14.07 23.84 12.09
C GLY A 296 12.65 23.35 12.42
N ARG A 297 11.59 24.19 12.40
CA ARG A 297 10.21 23.72 12.62
C ARG A 297 9.71 22.75 11.54
N TRP A 298 10.21 22.87 10.31
CA TRP A 298 9.73 22.13 9.14
C TRP A 298 10.77 21.13 8.62
N THR A 299 11.76 20.79 9.46
CA THR A 299 12.89 19.98 9.04
C THR A 299 12.86 18.61 9.70
N LEU A 300 13.03 17.54 8.92
CA LEU A 300 13.25 16.19 9.42
C LEU A 300 14.75 15.90 9.47
N GLY A 301 15.26 15.27 10.52
CA GLY A 301 16.68 14.96 10.67
C GLY A 301 17.50 16.05 11.34
N LYS A 302 18.79 15.79 11.47
CA LYS A 302 19.76 16.64 12.16
C LYS A 302 20.05 17.93 11.38
N THR A 303 19.81 19.05 12.04
CA THR A 303 20.09 20.40 11.53
C THR A 303 21.34 21.00 12.14
N SER A 304 21.82 22.08 11.53
CA SER A 304 22.75 23.03 12.14
C SER A 304 22.20 24.44 11.94
N SER A 305 22.96 25.49 12.30
CA SER A 305 22.58 26.89 12.09
C SER A 305 22.31 27.27 10.62
N ALA A 306 22.70 26.42 9.65
CA ALA A 306 22.36 26.56 8.24
C ALA A 306 21.06 25.77 7.91
N PRO A 307 20.32 26.12 6.83
CA PRO A 307 19.33 25.19 6.26
C PRO A 307 19.99 23.83 5.93
N CYS A 308 19.25 22.83 5.42
CA CYS A 308 19.78 21.50 5.04
C CYS A 308 20.80 21.59 3.89
N ALA A 309 21.88 22.31 4.13
CA ALA A 309 22.85 22.82 3.20
C ALA A 309 23.89 21.74 2.98
N VAL A 310 24.18 21.57 1.70
CA VAL A 310 25.29 20.78 1.19
C VAL A 310 26.63 21.42 1.56
N ASN A 311 27.62 20.55 1.78
CA ASN A 311 29.03 20.86 2.00
C ASN A 311 29.47 21.24 3.43
N GLN A 312 28.59 21.16 4.42
CA GLN A 312 29.04 20.97 5.80
C GLN A 312 29.36 19.48 5.98
N GLY A 313 30.29 19.10 6.86
CA GLY A 313 30.61 17.69 7.17
C GLY A 313 29.41 16.92 7.77
N GLY A 314 29.62 15.89 8.58
CA GLY A 314 28.54 15.11 9.24
C GLY A 314 27.59 15.88 10.20
N GLY A 315 27.47 17.21 10.05
CA GLY A 315 26.64 18.10 10.85
C GLY A 315 25.27 18.45 10.23
N THR A 316 24.98 18.14 8.96
CA THR A 316 23.68 18.42 8.32
C THR A 316 23.19 17.23 7.47
N MET A 317 22.31 16.41 8.05
CA MET A 317 21.59 15.33 7.35
C MET A 317 20.12 15.46 7.66
N CYS A 318 19.46 16.28 6.85
CA CYS A 318 18.08 16.67 7.06
C CYS A 318 17.36 16.99 5.75
N ILE A 319 16.04 17.07 5.85
CA ILE A 319 15.12 17.39 4.75
C ILE A 319 14.27 18.58 5.17
N ASN A 320 14.22 19.63 4.35
CA ASN A 320 13.49 20.85 4.67
C ASN A 320 12.13 20.95 3.93
N PHE A 321 11.06 20.58 4.62
CA PHE A 321 9.68 20.60 4.13
C PHE A 321 9.00 21.98 4.21
N LYS A 322 9.75 23.07 4.42
CA LYS A 322 9.15 24.40 4.63
C LYS A 322 8.31 24.89 3.45
N GLN A 323 8.67 24.55 2.21
CA GLN A 323 7.87 24.92 1.04
C GLN A 323 6.55 24.13 0.99
N GLN A 324 6.56 22.87 1.44
CA GLN A 324 5.40 21.98 1.44
C GLN A 324 4.45 22.31 2.61
N LEU A 325 5.00 22.60 3.80
CA LEU A 325 4.23 22.69 5.05
C LEU A 325 4.08 24.12 5.58
N GLY A 326 4.94 25.05 5.16
CA GLY A 326 5.02 26.40 5.70
C GLY A 326 4.15 27.45 4.99
N THR A 327 3.75 27.22 3.74
CA THR A 327 2.99 28.21 2.94
C THR A 327 1.49 27.96 2.85
N SER A 328 1.01 26.75 3.17
CA SER A 328 -0.38 26.34 3.48
C SER A 328 -0.35 24.82 3.45
N GLY A 329 -0.45 24.14 4.60
CA GLY A 329 -0.13 22.72 4.74
C GLY A 329 -1.08 21.76 4.00
N VAL A 330 -0.89 21.62 2.69
CA VAL A 330 -1.58 20.65 1.85
C VAL A 330 -0.52 19.84 1.12
N PHE A 331 -0.47 18.54 1.39
CA PHE A 331 0.23 17.58 0.53
C PHE A 331 -0.52 17.52 -0.81
N SER A 332 0.17 17.80 -1.92
CA SER A 332 -0.28 17.46 -3.27
C SER A 332 0.04 16.01 -3.56
#